data_AF-A0A142FTT4-F1
#
_entry.id   AF-A0A142FTT4-F1
#
_cell.length_a   1.000
_cell.length_b   1.000
_cell.length_c   1.000
_cell.angle_alpha   90.00
_cell.angle_beta   90.00
_cell.angle_gamma   90.00
#
_symmetry.space_group_name_H-M   'P 1'
#
loop_
_entity.id
_entity.type
_entity.pdbx_description
1 polymer ?
#
loop_
_entity_poly.entity_id
_entity_poly.type
_entity_poly.pdbx_seq_one_letter_code
_entity_poly.pdbx_strand_id
1 'polypeptide(L)'
;MDAMWKTGQLFGVADLMRWEILFNEGGFALDADSIALSPLPDWLFDCTAFACWENELISPGLIANGYFASRPGDRLIGQLLEKFLSSKYLASKFVWYKLKHKPVAAWKTVGPRVLTETVREMGYSDLTVLPSHFFCPRHLSGETYRGSGPVFCDQLFASSRPNGYQELKLNQETAESLIAMARERLGR
;
A
#
# COMPACT_ATOMS: atom_id res chain seq x y z
N MET A 1 12.56 -8.25 9.16
CA MET A 1 12.24 -6.83 9.43
C MET A 1 13.48 -5.99 9.76
N ASP A 2 14.39 -6.44 10.62
CA ASP A 2 15.61 -5.71 11.05
C ASP A 2 16.43 -5.07 9.92
N ALA A 3 16.62 -5.81 8.81
CA ALA A 3 17.37 -5.30 7.67
C ALA A 3 16.73 -4.03 7.08
N MET A 4 15.39 -3.97 7.04
CA MET A 4 14.65 -2.80 6.56
C MET A 4 14.66 -1.67 7.60
N TRP A 5 14.46 -2.01 8.88
CA TRP A 5 14.53 -1.06 10.00
C TRP A 5 15.84 -0.27 10.02
N LYS A 6 16.98 -0.96 9.84
CA LYS A 6 18.31 -0.33 9.80
C LYS A 6 18.50 0.69 8.67
N THR A 7 17.62 0.70 7.65
CA THR A 7 17.65 1.72 6.59
C THR A 7 16.91 3.01 6.95
N GLY A 8 16.13 3.01 8.04
CA GLY A 8 15.24 4.12 8.42
C GLY A 8 13.91 4.15 7.64
N GLN A 9 13.69 3.25 6.69
CA GLN A 9 12.44 3.16 5.92
C GLN A 9 11.36 2.43 6.71
N LEU A 10 10.79 3.09 7.72
CA LEU A 10 9.79 2.48 8.62
C LEU A 10 8.53 2.03 7.88
N PHE A 11 8.13 2.73 6.82
CA PHE A 11 7.04 2.31 5.94
C PHE A 11 7.31 0.95 5.28
N GLY A 12 8.58 0.62 4.97
CA GLY A 12 8.95 -0.71 4.49
C GLY A 12 8.91 -1.79 5.57
N VAL A 13 9.09 -1.42 6.85
CA VAL A 13 8.86 -2.35 7.97
C VAL A 13 7.37 -2.62 8.12
N ALA A 14 6.53 -1.59 8.02
CA ALA A 14 5.09 -1.73 8.02
C ALA A 14 4.58 -2.61 6.85
N ASP A 15 5.16 -2.47 5.65
CA ASP A 15 4.85 -3.35 4.53
C ASP A 15 5.16 -4.83 4.86
N LEU A 16 6.30 -5.13 5.48
CA LEU A 16 6.63 -6.49 5.90
C LEU A 16 5.65 -7.04 6.94
N MET A 17 5.27 -6.21 7.93
CA MET A 17 4.29 -6.58 8.94
C MET A 17 2.91 -6.84 8.32
N ARG A 18 2.49 -6.01 7.36
CA ARG A 18 1.23 -6.19 6.62
C ARG A 18 1.14 -7.58 6.00
N TRP A 19 2.19 -8.01 5.30
CA TRP A 19 2.20 -9.32 4.66
C TRP A 19 2.14 -10.47 5.66
N GLU A 20 2.86 -10.37 6.78
CA GLU A 20 2.81 -11.38 7.84
C GLU A 20 1.42 -11.47 8.50
N ILE A 21 0.82 -10.32 8.83
CA ILE A 21 -0.52 -10.25 9.42
C ILE A 21 -1.58 -10.81 8.46
N LEU A 22 -1.58 -10.37 7.20
CA LEU A 22 -2.54 -10.86 6.22
C LEU A 22 -2.38 -12.36 5.93
N PHE A 23 -1.16 -12.89 5.96
CA PHE A 23 -0.95 -14.33 5.78
C PHE A 23 -1.56 -15.13 6.93
N ASN A 24 -1.41 -14.67 8.17
CA ASN A 24 -1.88 -15.39 9.35
C ASN A 24 -3.39 -15.19 9.59
N GLU A 25 -3.87 -13.96 9.46
CA GLU A 25 -5.21 -13.56 9.88
C GLU A 25 -6.17 -13.33 8.70
N GLY A 26 -5.63 -13.07 7.51
CA GLY A 26 -6.42 -12.55 6.38
C GLY A 26 -7.02 -11.17 6.69
N GLY A 27 -8.18 -10.89 6.09
CA GLY A 27 -8.90 -9.64 6.29
C GLY A 27 -8.45 -8.54 5.32
N PHE A 28 -8.51 -7.28 5.78
CA PHE A 28 -8.17 -6.11 4.98
C PHE A 28 -7.14 -5.24 5.68
N ALA A 29 -5.99 -5.05 5.06
CA ALA A 29 -4.98 -4.13 5.50
C ALA A 29 -5.14 -2.78 4.79
N LEU A 30 -5.19 -1.73 5.59
CA LEU A 30 -5.33 -0.34 5.19
C LEU A 30 -4.16 0.48 5.77
N ASP A 31 -3.60 1.40 4.98
CA ASP A 31 -2.60 2.35 5.47
C ASP A 31 -3.17 3.25 6.59
N ALA A 32 -2.35 3.57 7.59
CA ALA A 32 -2.82 4.30 8.79
C ALA A 32 -3.17 5.79 8.52
N ASP A 33 -2.72 6.32 7.39
CA ASP A 33 -3.00 7.68 6.93
C ASP A 33 -4.17 7.74 5.92
N SER A 34 -5.01 6.71 5.92
CA SER A 34 -6.22 6.60 5.11
C SER A 34 -7.46 7.05 5.87
N ILE A 35 -8.20 8.03 5.33
CA ILE A 35 -9.46 8.51 5.93
C ILE A 35 -10.63 7.74 5.31
N ALA A 36 -11.28 6.90 6.10
CA ALA A 36 -12.49 6.20 5.70
C ALA A 36 -13.68 7.18 5.61
N LEU A 37 -14.26 7.31 4.41
CA LEU A 37 -15.37 8.23 4.11
C LEU A 37 -16.74 7.57 4.20
N SER A 38 -16.80 6.26 3.98
CA SER A 38 -18.02 5.46 4.03
C SER A 38 -17.71 4.00 4.37
N PRO A 39 -18.69 3.23 4.89
CA PRO A 39 -18.54 1.79 5.08
C PRO A 39 -18.19 1.09 3.76
N LEU A 40 -17.32 0.08 3.85
CA LEU A 40 -16.99 -0.76 2.70
C LEU A 40 -18.17 -1.69 2.40
N PRO A 41 -18.67 -1.74 1.16
CA PRO A 41 -19.74 -2.66 0.81
C PRO A 41 -19.24 -4.10 0.75
N ASP A 42 -20.07 -5.05 1.20
CA ASP A 42 -19.71 -6.47 1.35
C ASP A 42 -19.16 -7.11 0.07
N TRP A 43 -19.66 -6.71 -1.09
CA TRP A 43 -19.25 -7.26 -2.38
C TRP A 43 -17.76 -7.06 -2.69
N LEU A 44 -17.08 -6.09 -2.05
CA LEU A 44 -15.62 -5.95 -2.18
C LEU A 44 -14.89 -7.21 -1.70
N PHE A 45 -15.49 -7.93 -0.76
CA PHE A 45 -14.95 -9.13 -0.13
C PHE A 45 -15.44 -10.44 -0.77
N ASP A 46 -16.27 -10.37 -1.82
CA ASP A 46 -16.73 -11.53 -2.60
C ASP A 46 -15.64 -12.06 -3.56
N CYS A 47 -14.39 -12.09 -3.10
CA CYS A 47 -13.23 -12.58 -3.84
C CYS A 47 -12.19 -13.22 -2.91
N THR A 48 -11.17 -13.87 -3.48
CA THR A 48 -10.07 -14.45 -2.69
C THR A 48 -9.15 -13.38 -2.14
N ALA A 49 -8.76 -12.43 -3.00
CA ALA A 49 -7.96 -11.27 -2.65
C ALA A 49 -8.37 -10.07 -3.52
N PHE A 50 -8.23 -8.87 -2.97
CA PHE A 50 -8.31 -7.65 -3.76
C PHE A 50 -7.24 -6.63 -3.39
N ALA A 51 -6.92 -5.79 -4.36
CA ALA A 51 -6.12 -4.60 -4.20
C ALA A 51 -6.67 -3.50 -5.11
N CYS A 52 -6.03 -2.34 -5.15
CA CYS A 52 -6.33 -1.30 -6.12
C CYS A 52 -5.15 -1.04 -7.04
N TRP A 53 -5.42 -0.44 -8.20
CA TRP A 53 -4.36 0.24 -8.94
C TRP A 53 -3.82 1.41 -8.10
N GLU A 54 -2.53 1.69 -8.24
CA GLU A 54 -1.91 2.86 -7.62
C GLU A 54 -2.45 4.15 -8.27
N ASN A 55 -2.35 4.21 -9.59
CA ASN A 55 -3.06 5.16 -10.44
C ASN A 55 -3.00 4.66 -11.88
N GLU A 56 -4.13 4.49 -12.54
CA GLU A 56 -4.22 3.89 -13.88
C GLU A 56 -3.61 4.78 -14.96
N LEU A 57 -3.52 6.09 -14.74
CA LEU A 57 -3.00 7.06 -15.70
C LEU A 57 -1.51 7.36 -15.47
N ILE A 58 -1.12 7.53 -14.21
CA ILE A 58 0.23 7.94 -13.82
C ILE A 58 1.16 6.74 -13.63
N SER A 59 0.65 5.63 -13.13
CA SER A 59 1.42 4.42 -12.80
C SER A 59 0.75 3.17 -13.40
N PRO A 60 0.56 3.11 -14.74
CA PRO A 60 -0.23 2.06 -15.36
C PRO A 60 0.30 0.66 -15.04
N GLY A 61 -0.59 -0.18 -14.52
CA GLY A 61 -0.30 -1.56 -14.16
C GLY A 61 0.44 -1.77 -12.84
N LEU A 62 0.66 -0.72 -12.03
CA LEU A 62 1.22 -0.82 -10.68
C LEU A 62 0.10 -1.03 -9.66
N ILE A 63 0.19 -2.10 -8.87
CA ILE A 63 -0.78 -2.44 -7.82
C ILE A 63 -0.37 -1.74 -6.51
N ALA A 64 -1.30 -1.04 -5.88
CA ALA A 64 -1.12 -0.45 -4.57
C ALA A 64 -1.17 -1.54 -3.49
N ASN A 65 -0.19 -1.55 -2.60
CA ASN A 65 -0.13 -2.46 -1.46
C ASN A 65 -0.68 -1.86 -0.15
N GLY A 66 -1.04 -0.57 -0.16
CA GLY A 66 -1.64 0.14 0.98
C GLY A 66 -3.10 -0.21 1.25
N TYR A 67 -3.75 -0.88 0.29
CA TYR A 67 -5.12 -1.40 0.39
C TYR A 67 -5.10 -2.81 -0.18
N PHE A 68 -5.00 -3.81 0.69
CA PHE A 68 -4.92 -5.20 0.28
C PHE A 68 -5.76 -6.08 1.19
N ALA A 69 -6.63 -6.89 0.58
CA ALA A 69 -7.41 -7.87 1.30
C ALA A 69 -7.08 -9.28 0.80
N SER A 70 -7.13 -10.26 1.69
CA SER A 70 -7.04 -11.67 1.33
C SER A 70 -7.66 -12.58 2.38
N ARG A 71 -7.86 -13.83 1.99
CA ARG A 71 -8.04 -14.92 2.96
C ARG A 71 -6.70 -15.22 3.68
N PRO A 72 -6.74 -15.77 4.90
CA PRO A 72 -5.53 -16.28 5.55
C PRO A 72 -4.92 -17.41 4.70
N GLY A 73 -3.60 -17.51 4.69
CA GLY A 73 -2.85 -18.49 3.91
C GLY A 73 -2.85 -18.28 2.39
N ASP A 74 -3.20 -17.07 1.92
CA ASP A 74 -3.22 -16.74 0.49
C ASP A 74 -1.87 -17.02 -0.20
N ARG A 75 -1.91 -17.65 -1.38
CA ARG A 75 -0.72 -18.12 -2.10
C ARG A 75 0.16 -16.99 -2.61
N LEU A 76 -0.41 -15.85 -2.99
CA LEU A 76 0.36 -14.69 -3.43
C LEU A 76 1.15 -14.12 -2.24
N ILE A 77 0.51 -14.02 -1.08
CA ILE A 77 1.18 -13.53 0.14
C ILE A 77 2.27 -14.51 0.59
N GLY A 78 1.98 -15.82 0.58
CA GLY A 78 2.98 -16.85 0.87
C GLY A 78 4.22 -16.71 -0.02
N GLN A 79 4.02 -16.49 -1.32
CA GLN A 79 5.12 -16.29 -2.27
C GLN A 79 5.93 -15.01 -1.98
N LEU A 80 5.27 -13.92 -1.56
CA LEU A 80 5.94 -12.69 -1.13
C LEU A 80 6.81 -12.95 0.10
N LEU A 81 6.27 -13.61 1.12
CA LEU A 81 7.01 -13.95 2.34
C LEU A 81 8.22 -14.83 2.03
N GLU A 82 8.09 -15.84 1.19
CA GLU A 82 9.21 -16.66 0.72
C GLU A 82 10.29 -15.83 0.02
N LYS A 83 9.90 -14.88 -0.85
CA LYS A 83 10.86 -13.96 -1.51
C LYS A 83 11.59 -13.10 -0.49
N PHE A 84 10.90 -12.62 0.54
CA PHE A 84 11.53 -11.79 1.58
C PHE A 84 12.50 -12.60 2.46
N LEU A 85 12.11 -13.81 2.85
CA LEU A 85 12.91 -14.70 3.70
C LEU A 85 14.14 -15.27 2.97
N SER A 86 14.01 -15.59 1.69
CA SER A 86 15.12 -16.09 0.87
C SER A 86 16.10 -15.00 0.42
N SER A 87 15.74 -13.73 0.57
CA SER A 87 16.59 -12.61 0.11
C SER A 87 17.72 -12.31 1.09
N LYS A 88 18.95 -12.66 0.70
CA LYS A 88 20.18 -12.32 1.46
C LYS A 88 20.34 -10.80 1.67
N TYR A 89 19.88 -10.00 0.72
CA TYR A 89 20.03 -8.55 0.73
C TYR A 89 18.69 -7.84 0.43
N LEU A 90 17.70 -8.06 1.28
CA LEU A 90 16.34 -7.52 1.10
C LEU A 90 16.29 -5.98 1.00
N ALA A 91 17.04 -5.30 1.86
CA ALA A 91 16.98 -3.84 2.01
C ALA A 91 18.20 -3.11 1.42
N SER A 92 19.14 -3.82 0.80
CA SER A 92 20.37 -3.22 0.28
C SER A 92 20.83 -3.89 -1.00
N LYS A 93 21.67 -3.20 -1.78
CA LYS A 93 22.37 -3.79 -2.92
C LYS A 93 23.84 -3.44 -2.89
N PHE A 94 24.69 -4.36 -3.34
CA PHE A 94 26.10 -4.07 -3.53
C PHE A 94 26.32 -3.15 -4.73
N VAL A 95 27.11 -2.09 -4.54
CA VAL A 95 27.43 -1.12 -5.58
C VAL A 95 28.91 -1.24 -5.88
N TRP A 96 29.24 -1.99 -6.94
CA TRP A 96 30.61 -2.42 -7.26
C TRP A 96 31.60 -1.25 -7.37
N TYR A 97 31.24 -0.17 -8.06
CA TYR A 97 32.13 0.99 -8.25
C TYR A 97 32.35 1.82 -6.97
N LYS A 98 31.60 1.55 -5.90
CA LYS A 98 31.81 2.12 -4.56
C LYS A 98 32.24 1.08 -3.53
N LEU A 99 32.40 -0.17 -3.95
CA LEU A 99 32.72 -1.33 -3.11
C LEU A 99 31.92 -1.38 -1.80
N LYS A 100 30.65 -0.98 -1.83
CA LYS A 100 29.80 -0.93 -0.63
C LYS A 100 28.34 -1.25 -0.90
N HIS A 101 27.66 -1.74 0.12
CA HIS A 101 26.20 -1.85 0.11
C HIS A 101 25.53 -0.48 0.24
N LYS A 102 24.42 -0.31 -0.46
CA LYS A 102 23.53 0.86 -0.33
C LYS A 102 22.10 0.43 -0.09
N PRO A 103 21.33 1.19 0.71
CA PRO A 103 19.90 0.96 0.85
C PRO A 103 19.17 0.95 -0.49
N VAL A 104 18.18 0.08 -0.62
CA VAL A 104 17.23 0.07 -1.73
C VAL A 104 15.90 0.63 -1.24
N ALA A 105 15.23 1.41 -2.08
CA ALA A 105 13.93 1.99 -1.73
C ALA A 105 12.91 0.87 -1.45
N ALA A 106 12.22 0.93 -0.31
CA ALA A 106 11.34 -0.14 0.16
C ALA A 106 10.22 -0.47 -0.84
N TRP A 107 9.70 0.54 -1.55
CA TRP A 107 8.68 0.33 -2.58
C TRP A 107 9.10 -0.64 -3.70
N LYS A 108 10.43 -0.82 -3.89
CA LYS A 108 11.00 -1.76 -4.87
C LYS A 108 11.17 -3.18 -4.35
N THR A 109 11.30 -3.37 -3.03
CA THR A 109 11.72 -4.67 -2.47
C THR A 109 10.70 -5.31 -1.55
N VAL A 110 9.86 -4.52 -0.88
CA VAL A 110 8.81 -5.00 0.05
C VAL A 110 7.44 -4.37 -0.21
N GLY A 111 7.40 -3.28 -0.99
CA GLY A 111 6.19 -2.52 -1.29
C GLY A 111 5.53 -2.85 -2.65
N PRO A 112 4.91 -1.87 -3.35
CA PRO A 112 4.00 -2.13 -4.47
C PRO A 112 4.65 -2.78 -5.69
N ARG A 113 5.95 -2.54 -5.94
CA ARG A 113 6.64 -3.12 -7.10
C ARG A 113 6.78 -4.63 -6.97
N VAL A 114 7.25 -5.13 -5.83
CA VAL A 114 7.46 -6.57 -5.64
C VAL A 114 6.12 -7.32 -5.61
N LEU A 115 5.07 -6.70 -5.07
CA LEU A 115 3.69 -7.20 -5.18
C LEU A 115 3.30 -7.39 -6.65
N THR A 116 3.42 -6.32 -7.44
CA THR A 116 3.05 -6.31 -8.86
C THR A 116 3.85 -7.32 -9.67
N GLU A 117 5.17 -7.39 -9.46
CA GLU A 117 6.05 -8.37 -10.12
C GLU A 117 5.66 -9.79 -9.73
N THR A 118 5.39 -10.07 -8.46
CA THR A 118 5.01 -11.41 -7.97
C THR A 118 3.67 -11.87 -8.55
N VAL A 119 2.66 -10.99 -8.61
CA VAL A 119 1.38 -11.29 -9.28
C VAL A 119 1.60 -11.73 -10.72
N ARG A 120 2.44 -11.00 -11.47
CA ARG A 120 2.73 -11.30 -12.88
C ARG A 120 3.53 -12.59 -13.04
N GLU A 121 4.54 -12.80 -12.21
CA GLU A 121 5.39 -14.00 -12.23
C GLU A 121 4.59 -15.28 -11.93
N MET A 122 3.66 -15.20 -10.98
CA MET A 122 2.78 -16.32 -10.63
C MET A 122 1.66 -16.55 -11.65
N GLY A 123 1.36 -15.55 -12.49
CA GLY A 123 0.10 -15.52 -13.25
C GLY A 123 -1.11 -15.59 -12.33
N TYR A 124 -1.06 -14.92 -11.17
CA TYR A 124 -2.05 -15.06 -10.11
C TYR A 124 -3.41 -14.49 -10.53
N SER A 125 -4.38 -15.37 -10.79
CA SER A 125 -5.70 -15.01 -11.32
C SER A 125 -6.74 -14.65 -10.26
N ASP A 126 -6.47 -14.98 -8.99
CA ASP A 126 -7.45 -14.85 -7.90
C ASP A 126 -7.41 -13.46 -7.20
N LEU A 127 -6.62 -12.53 -7.75
CA LEU A 127 -6.55 -11.14 -7.30
C LEU A 127 -7.46 -10.25 -8.15
N THR A 128 -8.45 -9.63 -7.51
CA THR A 128 -9.23 -8.55 -8.13
C THR A 128 -8.50 -7.22 -7.95
N VAL A 129 -8.16 -6.53 -9.04
CA VAL A 129 -7.54 -5.20 -8.97
C VAL A 129 -8.59 -4.13 -9.29
N LEU A 130 -9.00 -3.40 -8.26
CA LEU A 130 -10.06 -2.39 -8.29
C LEU A 130 -9.55 -1.03 -8.77
N PRO A 131 -10.45 -0.13 -9.18
CA PRO A 131 -10.09 1.23 -9.55
C PRO A 131 -9.39 2.00 -8.43
N SER A 132 -8.34 2.75 -8.74
CA SER A 132 -7.55 3.52 -7.75
C SER A 132 -8.42 4.47 -6.93
N HIS A 133 -9.40 5.12 -7.56
CA HIS A 133 -10.26 6.13 -6.93
C HIS A 133 -11.12 5.62 -5.78
N PHE A 134 -11.29 4.31 -5.63
CA PHE A 134 -12.00 3.75 -4.48
C PHE A 134 -11.31 4.06 -3.16
N PHE A 135 -9.97 4.07 -3.13
CA PHE A 135 -9.18 4.30 -1.91
C PHE A 135 -8.13 5.40 -2.03
N CYS A 136 -7.74 5.75 -3.26
CA CYS A 136 -6.73 6.74 -3.58
C CYS A 136 -7.24 7.72 -4.65
N PRO A 137 -8.32 8.48 -4.38
CA PRO A 137 -8.91 9.43 -5.33
C PRO A 137 -7.97 10.60 -5.69
N ARG A 138 -6.96 10.88 -4.88
CA ARG A 138 -5.93 11.89 -5.13
C ARG A 138 -4.58 11.22 -5.15
N HIS A 139 -3.85 11.33 -6.24
CA HIS A 139 -2.50 10.77 -6.38
C HIS A 139 -1.44 11.81 -6.00
N LEU A 140 -0.23 11.36 -5.63
CA LEU A 140 0.89 12.23 -5.26
C LEU A 140 1.35 13.18 -6.37
N SER A 141 1.07 12.88 -7.63
CA SER A 141 1.34 13.77 -8.76
C SER A 141 0.41 15.00 -8.81
N GLY A 142 -0.65 15.04 -8.00
CA GLY A 142 -1.70 16.06 -8.05
C GLY A 142 -2.93 15.66 -8.87
N GLU A 143 -2.88 14.51 -9.57
CA GLU A 143 -4.06 13.97 -10.25
C GLU A 143 -5.17 13.66 -9.25
N THR A 144 -6.40 14.03 -9.59
CA THR A 144 -7.57 13.88 -8.72
C THR A 144 -8.74 13.32 -9.52
N TYR A 145 -9.37 12.29 -8.99
CA TYR A 145 -10.58 11.71 -9.55
C TYR A 145 -11.75 12.69 -9.46
N ARG A 146 -12.31 13.06 -10.63
CA ARG A 146 -13.44 13.99 -10.75
C ARG A 146 -14.76 13.33 -11.16
N GLY A 147 -14.80 12.00 -11.24
CA GLY A 147 -16.01 11.27 -11.64
C GLY A 147 -17.00 11.10 -10.49
N SER A 148 -18.19 10.56 -10.80
CA SER A 148 -19.26 10.32 -9.83
C SER A 148 -19.21 8.95 -9.14
N GLY A 149 -18.18 8.14 -9.42
CA GLY A 149 -18.00 6.83 -8.82
C GLY A 149 -17.79 6.86 -7.30
N PRO A 150 -17.90 5.69 -6.64
CA PRO A 150 -17.74 5.58 -5.21
C PRO A 150 -16.29 5.89 -4.81
N VAL A 151 -16.16 6.56 -3.66
CA VAL A 151 -14.89 6.84 -3.00
C VAL A 151 -15.06 6.44 -1.54
N PHE A 152 -14.39 5.38 -1.14
CA PHE A 152 -14.49 4.82 0.21
C PHE A 152 -13.45 5.43 1.15
N CYS A 153 -12.31 5.85 0.60
CA CYS A 153 -11.21 6.37 1.39
C CYS A 153 -10.48 7.52 0.67
N ASP A 154 -9.91 8.44 1.45
CA ASP A 154 -8.95 9.45 1.00
C ASP A 154 -7.58 9.21 1.63
N GLN A 155 -6.59 8.84 0.79
CA GLN A 155 -5.21 8.63 1.23
C GLN A 155 -4.42 9.93 1.34
N LEU A 156 -3.65 10.06 2.41
CA LEU A 156 -2.93 11.29 2.74
C LEU A 156 -1.45 11.30 2.32
N PHE A 157 -0.84 10.13 2.16
CA PHE A 157 0.59 9.96 1.83
C PHE A 157 1.54 10.66 2.81
N ALA A 158 1.25 10.54 4.11
CA ALA A 158 2.04 11.11 5.19
C ALA A 158 3.52 10.69 5.12
N SER A 159 3.79 9.45 4.69
CA SER A 159 5.14 8.90 4.56
C SER A 159 5.95 9.48 3.38
N SER A 160 5.31 10.14 2.41
CA SER A 160 5.99 10.71 1.25
C SER A 160 6.57 12.11 1.49
N ARG A 161 6.33 12.68 2.68
CA ARG A 161 6.75 14.03 3.07
C ARG A 161 7.66 13.96 4.29
N PRO A 162 8.69 14.81 4.38
CA PRO A 162 9.42 14.99 5.64
C PRO A 162 8.42 15.38 6.74
N ASN A 163 8.39 14.63 7.85
CA ASN A 163 7.50 14.86 8.99
C ASN A 163 5.99 14.84 8.70
N GLY A 164 5.53 14.21 7.61
CA GLY A 164 4.13 14.28 7.19
C GLY A 164 3.14 13.80 8.26
N TYR A 165 3.48 12.75 9.03
CA TYR A 165 2.65 12.29 10.15
C TYR A 165 2.55 13.32 11.29
N GLN A 166 3.64 14.01 11.61
CA GLN A 166 3.68 15.05 12.64
C GLN A 166 2.93 16.32 12.22
N GLU A 167 2.93 16.63 10.92
CA GLU A 167 2.19 17.76 10.36
C GLU A 167 0.67 17.50 10.35
N LEU A 168 0.27 16.29 9.97
CA LEU A 168 -1.15 15.92 9.88
C LEU A 168 -1.82 15.77 11.25
N LYS A 169 -1.08 15.43 12.31
CA LYS A 169 -1.58 15.28 13.70
C LYS A 169 -2.89 14.47 13.79
N LEU A 170 -3.00 13.41 12.98
CA LEU A 170 -4.25 12.63 12.83
C LEU A 170 -4.80 12.11 14.17
N ASN A 171 -3.92 11.86 15.16
CA ASN A 171 -4.29 11.39 16.49
C ASN A 171 -4.89 12.47 17.41
N GLN A 172 -4.92 13.74 16.98
CA GLN A 172 -5.51 14.86 17.72
C GLN A 172 -6.88 15.28 17.15
N GLU A 173 -7.27 14.71 16.02
CA GLU A 173 -8.52 15.02 15.31
C GLU A 173 -9.61 14.00 15.63
N THR A 174 -10.87 14.41 15.50
CA THR A 174 -12.00 13.47 15.54
C THR A 174 -12.23 12.85 14.16
N ALA A 175 -12.91 11.70 14.12
CA ALA A 175 -13.26 11.07 12.85
C ALA A 175 -14.10 12.00 11.97
N GLU A 176 -15.04 12.75 12.56
CA GLU A 176 -15.89 13.70 11.85
C GLU A 176 -15.08 14.86 11.24
N SER A 177 -14.10 15.38 11.97
CA SER A 177 -13.17 16.42 11.49
C SER A 177 -12.38 15.92 10.27
N LEU A 178 -11.79 14.72 10.38
CA LEU A 178 -11.01 14.13 9.28
C LEU A 178 -11.87 13.85 8.05
N ILE A 179 -13.09 13.34 8.23
CA ILE A 179 -14.04 13.11 7.13
C ILE A 179 -14.42 14.44 6.47
N ALA A 180 -14.69 15.49 7.25
CA ALA A 180 -15.00 16.81 6.70
C ALA A 180 -13.83 17.38 5.89
N MET A 181 -12.60 17.30 6.41
CA MET A 181 -11.38 17.71 5.70
C MET A 181 -11.20 16.93 4.39
N ALA A 182 -11.39 15.61 4.42
CA ALA A 182 -11.26 14.78 3.22
C ALA A 182 -12.32 15.11 2.17
N ARG A 183 -13.57 15.34 2.60
CA ARG A 183 -14.67 15.78 1.72
C ARG A 183 -14.39 17.12 1.05
N GLU A 184 -13.92 18.10 1.83
CA GLU A 184 -13.51 19.42 1.29
C GLU A 184 -12.40 19.27 0.24
N ARG A 185 -11.36 18.46 0.53
CA ARG A 185 -10.25 18.21 -0.41
C ARG A 185 -10.67 17.51 -1.69
N LEU A 186 -11.73 16.72 -1.63
CA LEU A 186 -12.31 16.02 -2.78
C LEU A 186 -13.37 16.84 -3.52
N GLY A 187 -13.78 17.98 -2.97
CA GLY A 187 -14.86 18.81 -3.51
C GLY A 187 -16.22 18.13 -3.45
N ARG A 188 -16.53 17.43 -2.36
CA ARG A 188 -17.77 16.65 -2.15
C ARG A 188 -18.45 16.97 -0.83
#